data_AF-A0A256ZT01-F1
#
_entry.id   AF-A0A256ZT01-F1
#
_cell.length_a   1.000
_cell.length_b   1.000
_cell.length_c   1.000
_cell.angle_alpha   90.00
_cell.angle_beta   90.00
_cell.angle_gamma   90.00
#
_symmetry.space_group_name_H-M   'P 1'
#
loop_
_entity.id
_entity.type
_entity.pdbx_description
1 polymer ?
#
loop_
_entity_poly.entity_id
_entity_poly.type
_entity_poly.pdbx_seq_one_letter_code
_entity_poly.pdbx_strand_id
1 'polypeptide(L)'
;MKKIVETLEWEAIVKDRDGKVIARRKGKGDSYLKNYMVLHFALIGAGGENAVDTGGNTVAINKADCDDVYVDAGEGVDEYGIVVGTGTDDNLPGMYNLQSPIEHGDGDNLLHYYDVSLSAPTVSGSDVLYEISRDFKNNGSVDITIYEAGLIVKIGTATYVLIGRQVISGGIAVPAGATLTFKFKPKITVT
;
A
#
# COMPACT_ATOMS: atom_id res chain seq x y z
N MET A 1 10.24 -26.46 10.55
CA MET A 1 8.98 -25.69 10.52
C MET A 1 9.36 -24.22 10.40
N LYS A 2 9.24 -23.61 9.21
CA LYS A 2 9.74 -22.24 8.97
C LYS A 2 8.70 -21.23 9.46
N LYS A 3 9.01 -20.57 10.58
CA LYS A 3 8.26 -19.43 11.11
C LYS A 3 8.52 -18.25 10.16
N ILE A 4 7.45 -17.70 9.59
CA ILE A 4 7.54 -16.46 8.79
C ILE A 4 7.95 -15.36 9.77
N VAL A 5 9.13 -14.76 9.55
CA VAL A 5 9.71 -13.75 10.46
C VAL A 5 9.14 -12.37 10.17
N GLU A 6 8.80 -12.06 8.93
CA GLU A 6 8.28 -10.76 8.49
C GLU A 6 6.99 -10.93 7.65
N THR A 7 5.98 -10.12 7.97
CA THR A 7 4.67 -10.12 7.32
C THR A 7 4.22 -8.70 7.03
N LEU A 8 3.45 -8.55 5.94
CA LEU A 8 2.70 -7.34 5.65
C LEU A 8 1.22 -7.63 5.90
N GLU A 9 0.69 -7.26 7.06
CA GLU A 9 -0.76 -7.41 7.34
C GLU A 9 -1.54 -6.23 6.72
N TRP A 10 -2.85 -6.42 6.49
CA TRP A 10 -3.71 -5.35 5.97
C TRP A 10 -5.08 -5.31 6.65
N GLU A 11 -5.70 -4.13 6.63
CA GLU A 11 -7.07 -3.91 7.11
C GLU A 11 -7.77 -2.84 6.27
N ALA A 12 -9.01 -3.11 5.87
CA ALA A 12 -9.89 -2.23 5.12
C ALA A 12 -11.16 -2.00 5.93
N ILE A 13 -11.52 -0.74 6.18
CA ILE A 13 -12.69 -0.34 6.99
C ILE A 13 -13.51 0.65 6.17
N VAL A 14 -14.74 0.31 5.84
CA VAL A 14 -15.66 1.23 5.16
C VAL A 14 -16.63 1.81 6.17
N LYS A 15 -16.71 3.13 6.22
CA LYS A 15 -17.67 3.90 7.01
C LYS A 15 -18.64 4.59 6.06
N ASP A 16 -19.92 4.58 6.38
CA ASP A 16 -20.90 5.38 5.66
C ASP A 16 -20.72 6.90 5.94
N ARG A 17 -21.55 7.72 5.31
CA ARG A 17 -21.55 9.18 5.45
C ARG A 17 -21.72 9.70 6.89
N ASP A 18 -22.30 8.88 7.77
CA ASP A 18 -22.52 9.22 9.18
C ASP A 18 -21.38 8.70 10.07
N GLY A 19 -20.35 8.10 9.47
CA GLY A 19 -19.18 7.55 10.16
C GLY A 19 -19.39 6.15 10.72
N LYS A 20 -20.54 5.50 10.46
CA LYS A 20 -20.81 4.14 10.94
C LYS A 20 -20.07 3.13 10.08
N VAL A 21 -19.35 2.21 10.71
CA VAL A 21 -18.67 1.11 10.03
C VAL A 21 -19.70 0.16 9.40
N ILE A 22 -19.68 0.04 8.08
CA ILE A 22 -20.57 -0.82 7.28
C ILE A 22 -19.86 -2.03 6.68
N ALA A 23 -18.53 -1.99 6.56
CA ALA A 23 -17.72 -3.15 6.19
C ALA A 23 -16.35 -3.11 6.87
N ARG A 24 -15.82 -4.28 7.20
CA ARG A 24 -14.44 -4.42 7.67
C ARG A 24 -13.86 -5.74 7.17
N ARG A 25 -12.66 -5.69 6.60
CA ARG A 25 -11.89 -6.88 6.19
C ARG A 25 -10.45 -6.72 6.67
N LYS A 26 -9.81 -7.83 7.01
CA LYS A 26 -8.41 -7.86 7.42
C LYS A 26 -7.80 -9.21 7.08
N GLY A 27 -6.50 -9.25 6.87
CA GLY A 27 -5.79 -10.47 6.55
C GLY A 27 -4.30 -10.35 6.75
N LYS A 28 -3.63 -11.50 6.66
CA LYS A 28 -2.20 -11.52 6.33
C LYS A 28 -2.12 -11.19 4.86
N GLY A 29 -1.30 -10.21 4.50
CA GLY A 29 -1.21 -9.81 3.11
C GLY A 29 -0.53 -10.84 2.24
N ASP A 30 -0.68 -10.68 0.93
CA ASP A 30 -0.12 -11.57 -0.09
C ASP A 30 1.43 -11.54 -0.11
N SER A 31 2.04 -10.63 0.67
CA SER A 31 3.46 -10.41 0.97
C SER A 31 4.07 -9.19 0.28
N TYR A 32 5.24 -8.80 0.75
CA TYR A 32 6.11 -7.86 0.04
C TYR A 32 6.58 -8.42 -1.31
N LEU A 33 6.83 -7.52 -2.25
CA LEU A 33 7.26 -7.82 -3.62
C LEU A 33 8.78 -7.82 -3.76
N LYS A 34 9.29 -8.21 -4.94
CA LYS A 34 10.74 -8.19 -5.24
C LYS A 34 11.37 -6.82 -4.96
N ASN A 35 10.70 -5.73 -5.33
CA ASN A 35 11.19 -4.37 -5.11
C ASN A 35 11.44 -4.06 -3.62
N TYR A 36 10.67 -4.63 -2.70
CA TYR A 36 10.96 -4.52 -1.26
C TYR A 36 12.31 -5.14 -0.90
N MET A 37 12.60 -6.33 -1.43
CA MET A 37 13.87 -7.01 -1.18
C MET A 37 15.05 -6.27 -1.83
N VAL A 38 14.84 -5.63 -2.98
CA VAL A 38 15.83 -4.75 -3.62
C VAL A 38 16.14 -3.56 -2.73
N LEU A 39 15.11 -2.86 -2.24
CA LEU A 39 15.27 -1.73 -1.32
C LEU A 39 15.96 -2.15 -0.03
N HIS A 40 15.54 -3.27 0.56
CA HIS A 40 16.15 -3.82 1.75
C HIS A 40 17.64 -4.11 1.51
N PHE A 41 17.98 -4.81 0.41
CA PHE A 41 19.36 -5.12 0.03
C PHE A 41 20.22 -3.86 -0.16
N ALA A 42 19.69 -2.84 -0.85
CA ALA A 42 20.39 -1.57 -1.06
C ALA A 42 20.63 -0.81 0.26
N LEU A 43 19.67 -0.85 1.19
CA LEU A 43 19.74 -0.17 2.47
C LEU A 43 20.75 -0.83 3.43
N ILE A 44 20.66 -2.16 3.62
CA ILE A 44 21.47 -2.89 4.63
C ILE A 44 22.76 -3.50 4.08
N GLY A 45 22.91 -3.63 2.75
CA GLY A 45 23.91 -4.48 2.10
C GLY A 45 25.11 -3.77 1.46
N ALA A 46 25.67 -4.43 0.43
CA ALA A 46 27.00 -4.21 -0.14
C ALA A 46 27.03 -3.52 -1.53
N GLY A 47 25.89 -2.97 -2.01
CA GLY A 47 25.79 -2.32 -3.33
C GLY A 47 24.34 -2.02 -3.73
N GLY A 48 24.14 -1.44 -4.92
CA GLY A 48 22.81 -1.23 -5.50
C GLY A 48 22.31 -2.42 -6.34
N GLU A 49 21.00 -2.48 -6.58
CA GLU A 49 20.34 -3.50 -7.40
C GLU A 49 19.16 -2.89 -8.18
N ASN A 50 18.75 -3.54 -9.27
CA ASN A 50 17.68 -3.06 -10.14
C ASN A 50 16.28 -3.41 -9.62
N ALA A 51 15.47 -2.38 -9.41
CA ALA A 51 14.02 -2.45 -9.25
C ALA A 51 13.31 -2.15 -10.58
N VAL A 52 11.99 -2.35 -10.60
CA VAL A 52 11.11 -1.86 -11.67
C VAL A 52 10.19 -0.81 -11.08
N ASP A 53 10.20 0.40 -11.64
CA ASP A 53 9.32 1.48 -11.20
C ASP A 53 7.86 1.25 -11.64
N THR A 54 6.94 2.07 -11.12
CA THR A 54 5.50 1.97 -11.44
C THR A 54 5.20 2.26 -12.92
N GLY A 55 6.12 2.91 -13.65
CA GLY A 55 6.08 3.11 -15.09
C GLY A 55 6.62 1.94 -15.91
N GLY A 56 7.15 0.90 -15.28
CA GLY A 56 7.74 -0.27 -15.93
C GLY A 56 9.21 -0.11 -16.32
N ASN A 57 9.87 0.97 -15.91
CA ASN A 57 11.29 1.19 -16.20
C ASN A 57 12.17 0.45 -15.20
N THR A 58 13.30 -0.06 -15.70
CA THR A 58 14.35 -0.58 -14.81
C THR A 58 15.10 0.59 -14.18
N VAL A 59 15.16 0.61 -12.85
CA VAL A 59 15.83 1.66 -12.07
C VAL A 59 16.83 1.02 -11.10
N ALA A 60 18.06 1.54 -11.06
CA ALA A 60 19.07 1.07 -10.12
C ALA A 60 18.87 1.77 -8.77
N ILE A 61 18.64 1.01 -7.71
CA ILE A 61 18.50 1.52 -6.35
C ILE A 61 19.81 1.27 -5.61
N ASN A 62 20.54 2.34 -5.28
CA ASN A 62 21.81 2.29 -4.56
C ASN A 62 21.64 2.74 -3.11
N LYS A 63 22.65 2.47 -2.30
CA LYS A 63 22.72 2.96 -0.92
C LYS A 63 22.53 4.48 -0.81
N ALA A 64 23.11 5.23 -1.76
CA ALA A 64 23.02 6.68 -1.78
C ALA A 64 21.60 7.20 -2.08
N ASP A 65 20.75 6.39 -2.71
CA ASP A 65 19.35 6.74 -2.99
C ASP A 65 18.43 6.44 -1.79
N CYS A 66 18.95 5.71 -0.79
CA CYS A 66 18.19 5.26 0.37
C CYS A 66 18.14 6.29 1.52
N ASP A 67 18.66 7.50 1.31
CA ASP A 67 18.59 8.60 2.28
C ASP A 67 17.24 9.34 2.25
N ASP A 68 16.49 9.19 1.15
CA ASP A 68 15.19 9.84 0.93
C ASP A 68 14.15 8.83 0.41
N VAL A 69 13.73 7.91 1.28
CA VAL A 69 12.72 6.86 0.98
C VAL A 69 11.54 6.95 1.91
N TYR A 70 10.34 7.17 1.36
CA TYR A 70 9.16 7.45 2.16
C TYR A 70 7.84 7.06 1.47
N VAL A 71 6.76 7.02 2.26
CA VAL A 71 5.39 6.65 1.84
C VAL A 71 4.34 7.66 2.28
N ASP A 72 4.73 8.79 2.87
CA ASP A 72 3.87 9.83 3.43
C ASP A 72 3.27 10.75 2.35
N ALA A 73 2.58 10.14 1.38
CA ALA A 73 1.86 10.88 0.35
C ALA A 73 0.82 11.82 0.96
N GLY A 74 0.86 13.09 0.55
CA GLY A 74 -0.12 14.08 0.94
C GLY A 74 -1.49 13.87 0.28
N GLU A 75 -2.49 14.61 0.74
CA GLU A 75 -3.80 14.70 0.10
C GLU A 75 -3.66 15.05 -1.39
N GLY A 76 -4.44 14.39 -2.24
CA GLY A 76 -4.39 14.61 -3.69
C GLY A 76 -3.33 13.82 -4.45
N VAL A 77 -2.36 13.20 -3.76
CA VAL A 77 -1.22 12.52 -4.38
C VAL A 77 -1.48 11.01 -4.52
N ASP A 78 -1.58 10.50 -5.75
CA ASP A 78 -1.88 9.09 -6.03
C ASP A 78 -0.71 8.30 -6.65
N GLU A 79 0.48 8.91 -6.78
CA GLU A 79 1.67 8.25 -7.32
C GLU A 79 2.42 7.37 -6.29
N TYR A 80 2.23 7.61 -4.99
CA TYR A 80 2.87 6.84 -3.92
C TYR A 80 2.04 6.77 -2.63
N GLY A 81 2.56 6.07 -1.63
CA GLY A 81 1.86 5.77 -0.38
C GLY A 81 0.96 4.56 -0.54
N ILE A 82 -0.23 4.62 0.07
CA ILE A 82 -1.28 3.62 -0.18
C ILE A 82 -2.09 4.07 -1.39
N VAL A 83 -2.20 3.18 -2.37
CA VAL A 83 -3.03 3.31 -3.58
C VAL A 83 -4.03 2.17 -3.64
N VAL A 84 -5.17 2.36 -4.32
CA VAL A 84 -6.21 1.33 -4.46
C VAL A 84 -6.65 1.18 -5.91
N GLY A 85 -7.17 0.00 -6.24
CA GLY A 85 -7.53 -0.34 -7.61
C GLY A 85 -8.68 -1.35 -7.73
N THR A 86 -9.11 -1.55 -8.96
CA THR A 86 -10.18 -2.50 -9.33
C THR A 86 -9.63 -3.80 -9.94
N GLY A 87 -8.32 -3.92 -10.09
CA GLY A 87 -7.68 -5.11 -10.66
C GLY A 87 -7.83 -6.34 -9.77
N THR A 88 -7.84 -7.50 -10.42
CA THR A 88 -8.10 -8.81 -9.81
C THR A 88 -7.01 -9.84 -10.08
N ASP A 89 -5.99 -9.49 -10.86
CA ASP A 89 -4.87 -10.37 -11.17
C ASP A 89 -4.14 -10.80 -9.89
N ASP A 90 -3.74 -12.05 -9.84
CA ASP A 90 -3.01 -12.64 -8.72
C ASP A 90 -1.76 -11.82 -8.36
N ASN A 91 -1.43 -11.77 -7.06
CA ASN A 91 -0.22 -11.10 -6.63
C ASN A 91 1.03 -11.97 -6.95
N LEU A 92 1.90 -11.47 -7.83
CA LEU A 92 3.13 -12.14 -8.22
C LEU A 92 4.36 -11.33 -7.78
N PRO A 93 5.50 -11.97 -7.45
CA PRO A 93 6.68 -11.27 -6.92
C PRO A 93 7.23 -10.13 -7.80
N GLY A 94 7.03 -10.22 -9.12
CA GLY A 94 7.53 -9.26 -10.11
C GLY A 94 6.57 -8.12 -10.44
N MET A 95 5.43 -8.01 -9.75
CA MET A 95 4.51 -6.88 -9.93
C MET A 95 5.23 -5.57 -9.60
N TYR A 96 5.02 -4.55 -10.44
CA TYR A 96 5.65 -3.23 -10.29
C TYR A 96 4.63 -2.10 -10.15
N ASN A 97 3.36 -2.37 -10.45
CA ASN A 97 2.24 -1.44 -10.26
C ASN A 97 0.94 -2.21 -9.94
N LEU A 98 -0.12 -1.50 -9.58
CA LEU A 98 -1.48 -2.04 -9.61
C LEU A 98 -1.90 -2.37 -11.04
N GLN A 99 -2.82 -3.32 -11.20
CA GLN A 99 -3.34 -3.67 -12.52
C GLN A 99 -4.29 -2.59 -13.04
N SER A 100 -5.14 -2.06 -12.17
CA SER A 100 -6.13 -1.03 -12.52
C SER A 100 -6.26 -0.04 -11.37
N PRO A 101 -5.29 0.88 -11.21
CA PRO A 101 -5.36 1.91 -10.18
C PRO A 101 -6.57 2.82 -10.37
N ILE A 102 -7.14 3.29 -9.27
CA ILE A 102 -8.19 4.32 -9.25
C ILE A 102 -7.51 5.66 -9.00
N GLU A 103 -7.70 6.64 -9.88
CA GLU A 103 -7.09 7.97 -9.75
C GLU A 103 -7.72 8.80 -8.62
N HIS A 104 -6.98 9.79 -8.14
CA HIS A 104 -7.49 10.82 -7.25
C HIS A 104 -8.57 11.68 -7.94
N GLY A 105 -9.67 11.96 -7.23
CA GLY A 105 -10.63 13.00 -7.58
C GLY A 105 -11.99 12.82 -6.93
N ASP A 106 -12.92 13.73 -7.24
CA ASP A 106 -14.24 13.82 -6.61
C ASP A 106 -15.41 13.39 -7.51
N GLY A 107 -15.11 12.90 -8.73
CA GLY A 107 -16.09 12.43 -9.70
C GLY A 107 -16.47 10.96 -9.55
N ASP A 108 -17.36 10.47 -10.43
CA ASP A 108 -17.69 9.04 -10.50
C ASP A 108 -16.46 8.22 -10.91
N ASN A 109 -16.31 7.04 -10.28
CA ASN A 109 -15.17 6.14 -10.46
C ASN A 109 -13.80 6.70 -10.04
N LEU A 110 -13.80 7.82 -9.31
CA LEU A 110 -12.62 8.39 -8.65
C LEU A 110 -12.76 8.25 -7.14
N LEU A 111 -11.64 8.32 -6.43
CA LEU A 111 -11.64 8.43 -4.97
C LEU A 111 -10.89 9.68 -4.56
N HIS A 112 -11.37 10.33 -3.52
CA HIS A 112 -10.65 11.40 -2.88
C HIS A 112 -9.62 10.82 -1.92
N TYR A 113 -8.35 10.92 -2.28
CA TYR A 113 -7.20 10.42 -1.52
C TYR A 113 -6.77 11.45 -0.47
N TYR A 114 -6.89 11.11 0.82
CA TYR A 114 -6.38 11.94 1.93
C TYR A 114 -4.89 11.71 2.19
N ASP A 115 -4.31 12.45 3.14
CA ASP A 115 -2.93 12.21 3.58
C ASP A 115 -2.71 10.78 4.11
N VAL A 116 -1.51 10.25 3.87
CA VAL A 116 -1.03 9.04 4.55
C VAL A 116 -0.63 9.38 5.98
N SER A 117 -1.05 8.54 6.93
CA SER A 117 -0.63 8.58 8.33
C SER A 117 0.26 7.39 8.67
N LEU A 118 1.34 7.64 9.41
CA LEU A 118 2.27 6.61 9.89
C LEU A 118 2.33 6.62 11.43
N SER A 119 2.36 5.43 12.02
CA SER A 119 2.73 5.28 13.43
C SER A 119 4.23 5.07 13.59
N ALA A 120 4.78 5.42 14.75
CA ALA A 120 6.09 4.92 15.15
C ALA A 120 6.08 3.38 15.31
N PRO A 121 7.23 2.70 15.16
CA PRO A 121 7.37 1.30 15.53
C PRO A 121 7.03 1.08 17.00
N THR A 122 6.30 0.01 17.26
CA THR A 122 5.89 -0.40 18.61
C THR A 122 6.22 -1.87 18.85
N VAL A 123 6.55 -2.21 20.09
CA VAL A 123 6.75 -3.58 20.55
C VAL A 123 5.54 -3.99 21.38
N SER A 124 4.88 -5.08 21.01
CA SER A 124 3.72 -5.62 21.71
C SER A 124 3.89 -7.12 21.92
N GLY A 125 4.32 -7.50 23.14
CA GLY A 125 4.71 -8.88 23.42
C GLY A 125 5.90 -9.31 22.56
N SER A 126 5.69 -10.31 21.71
CA SER A 126 6.67 -10.82 20.74
C SER A 126 6.64 -10.10 19.39
N ASP A 127 5.69 -9.21 19.15
CA ASP A 127 5.50 -8.56 17.86
C ASP A 127 6.19 -7.18 17.85
N VAL A 128 6.84 -6.84 16.74
CA VAL A 128 7.32 -5.48 16.45
C VAL A 128 6.64 -5.03 15.16
N LEU A 129 5.93 -3.90 15.19
CA LEU A 129 5.12 -3.45 14.06
C LEU A 129 4.96 -1.92 14.03
N TYR A 130 4.59 -1.40 12.86
CA TYR A 130 4.06 -0.05 12.67
C TYR A 130 2.88 -0.08 11.70
N GLU A 131 2.09 0.97 11.68
CA GLU A 131 0.92 1.10 10.81
C GLU A 131 1.14 2.23 9.79
N ILE A 132 0.75 1.97 8.55
CA ILE A 132 0.63 2.95 7.47
C ILE A 132 -0.85 2.94 7.09
N SER A 133 -1.53 4.08 7.18
CA SER A 133 -2.96 4.17 6.90
C SER A 133 -3.30 5.33 5.98
N ARG A 134 -4.33 5.16 5.15
CA ARG A 134 -4.85 6.22 4.28
C ARG A 134 -6.37 6.11 4.17
N ASP A 135 -7.03 7.26 4.16
CA ASP A 135 -8.46 7.37 3.89
C ASP A 135 -8.72 7.70 2.42
N PHE A 136 -9.77 7.08 1.86
CA PHE A 136 -10.25 7.26 0.51
C PHE A 136 -11.76 7.51 0.57
N LYS A 137 -12.22 8.67 0.12
CA LYS A 137 -13.65 8.99 0.12
C LYS A 137 -14.23 8.91 -1.28
N ASN A 138 -15.34 8.21 -1.43
CA ASN A 138 -16.11 8.22 -2.66
C ASN A 138 -17.04 9.44 -2.65
N ASN A 139 -16.58 10.56 -3.21
CA ASN A 139 -17.38 11.78 -3.37
C ASN A 139 -18.31 11.73 -4.60
N GLY A 140 -18.20 10.69 -5.43
CA GLY A 140 -19.06 10.46 -6.58
C GLY A 140 -20.48 10.05 -6.21
N SER A 141 -21.25 9.71 -7.24
CA SER A 141 -22.67 9.34 -7.17
C SER A 141 -22.92 7.83 -7.32
N VAL A 142 -21.89 7.07 -7.67
CA VAL A 142 -21.94 5.61 -7.87
C VAL A 142 -21.02 4.88 -6.90
N ASP A 143 -21.39 3.64 -6.56
CA ASP A 143 -20.58 2.77 -5.70
C ASP A 143 -19.31 2.31 -6.43
N ILE A 144 -18.18 2.22 -5.71
CA ILE A 144 -16.91 1.72 -6.23
C ILE A 144 -16.52 0.47 -5.44
N THR A 145 -16.11 -0.60 -6.12
CA THR A 145 -15.61 -1.81 -5.45
C THR A 145 -14.10 -1.93 -5.61
N ILE A 146 -13.39 -1.97 -4.49
CA ILE A 146 -11.94 -2.10 -4.45
C ILE A 146 -11.55 -3.57 -4.42
N TYR A 147 -10.66 -3.97 -5.33
CA TYR A 147 -10.16 -5.33 -5.45
C TYR A 147 -8.66 -5.45 -5.20
N GLU A 148 -7.92 -4.35 -5.25
CA GLU A 148 -6.50 -4.35 -4.94
C GLU A 148 -6.07 -3.10 -4.18
N ALA A 149 -4.99 -3.22 -3.43
CA ALA A 149 -4.29 -2.12 -2.79
C ALA A 149 -2.78 -2.28 -2.94
N GLY A 150 -2.06 -1.17 -3.07
CA GLY A 150 -0.62 -1.13 -3.26
C GLY A 150 0.04 -0.24 -2.20
N LEU A 151 1.25 -0.62 -1.79
CA LEU A 151 2.15 0.22 -1.02
C LEU A 151 3.32 0.60 -1.93
N ILE A 152 3.34 1.85 -2.36
CA ILE A 152 4.36 2.41 -3.25
C ILE A 152 5.24 3.35 -2.42
N VAL A 153 6.55 3.15 -2.48
CA VAL A 153 7.51 4.10 -1.90
C VAL A 153 7.95 5.09 -2.97
N LYS A 154 8.19 6.33 -2.54
CA LYS A 154 8.94 7.31 -3.28
C LYS A 154 10.41 7.23 -2.86
N ILE A 155 11.31 7.27 -3.84
CA ILE A 155 12.77 7.27 -3.69
C ILE A 155 13.29 8.53 -4.38
N GLY A 156 13.96 9.38 -3.60
CA GLY A 156 14.44 10.68 -4.07
C GLY A 156 13.31 11.54 -4.65
N THR A 157 13.58 12.18 -5.79
CA THR A 157 12.66 13.19 -6.34
C THR A 157 11.46 12.64 -7.09
N ALA A 158 11.60 11.51 -7.82
CA ALA A 158 10.57 11.05 -8.75
C ALA A 158 10.61 9.54 -9.08
N THR A 159 11.27 8.72 -8.26
CA THR A 159 11.25 7.26 -8.47
C THR A 159 10.20 6.63 -7.58
N TYR A 160 9.27 5.88 -8.17
CA TYR A 160 8.17 5.24 -7.45
C TYR A 160 8.24 3.75 -7.65
N VAL A 161 8.33 2.98 -6.56
CA VAL A 161 8.41 1.51 -6.65
C VAL A 161 7.37 0.86 -5.74
N LEU A 162 6.57 -0.04 -6.31
CA LEU A 162 5.61 -0.84 -5.56
C LEU A 162 6.35 -1.88 -4.71
N ILE A 163 6.24 -1.81 -3.39
CA ILE A 163 6.92 -2.72 -2.46
C ILE A 163 5.97 -3.76 -1.87
N GLY A 164 4.66 -3.52 -1.88
CA GLY A 164 3.64 -4.45 -1.42
C GLY A 164 2.36 -4.30 -2.24
N ARG A 165 1.67 -5.41 -2.47
CA ARG A 165 0.36 -5.43 -3.13
C ARG A 165 -0.53 -6.45 -2.44
N GLN A 166 -1.80 -6.10 -2.33
CA GLN A 166 -2.84 -6.95 -1.77
C GLN A 166 -3.97 -7.11 -2.76
N VAL A 167 -4.37 -8.35 -3.05
CA VAL A 167 -5.63 -8.65 -3.75
C VAL A 167 -6.72 -8.99 -2.75
N ILE A 168 -7.85 -8.30 -2.82
CA ILE A 168 -8.99 -8.43 -1.92
C ILE A 168 -10.02 -9.33 -2.59
N SER A 169 -9.92 -10.65 -2.36
CA SER A 169 -10.85 -11.63 -2.94
C SER A 169 -12.31 -11.32 -2.59
N GLY A 170 -13.17 -11.15 -3.61
CA GLY A 170 -14.57 -10.73 -3.46
C GLY A 170 -14.78 -9.22 -3.29
N GLY A 171 -13.70 -8.43 -3.32
CA GLY A 171 -13.72 -6.98 -3.25
C GLY A 171 -14.15 -6.41 -1.90
N ILE A 172 -14.15 -5.08 -1.83
CA ILE A 172 -14.81 -4.31 -0.77
C ILE A 172 -15.50 -3.10 -1.39
N ALA A 173 -16.83 -3.04 -1.26
CA ALA A 173 -17.62 -1.94 -1.80
C ALA A 173 -17.47 -0.69 -0.92
N VAL A 174 -17.28 0.46 -1.58
CA VAL A 174 -17.24 1.81 -1.02
C VAL A 174 -18.41 2.57 -1.64
N PRO A 175 -19.58 2.58 -0.98
CA PRO A 175 -20.75 3.26 -1.51
C PRO A 175 -20.53 4.75 -1.74
N ALA A 176 -21.36 5.36 -2.59
CA ALA A 176 -21.36 6.81 -2.76
C ALA A 176 -21.48 7.54 -1.39
N GLY A 177 -20.59 8.50 -1.13
CA GLY A 177 -20.49 9.24 0.13
C GLY A 177 -19.78 8.50 1.27
N ALA A 178 -19.37 7.24 1.09
CA ALA A 178 -18.64 6.47 2.09
C ALA A 178 -17.13 6.74 2.06
N THR A 179 -16.45 6.39 3.15
CA THR A 179 -14.99 6.46 3.28
C THR A 179 -14.43 5.08 3.56
N LEU A 180 -13.43 4.67 2.78
CA LEU A 180 -12.55 3.56 3.06
C LEU A 180 -11.32 4.05 3.81
N THR A 181 -11.06 3.51 4.99
CA THR A 181 -9.73 3.54 5.62
C THR A 181 -9.01 2.25 5.23
N PHE A 182 -7.89 2.35 4.52
CA PHE A 182 -7.01 1.21 4.24
C PHE A 182 -5.74 1.31 5.07
N LYS A 183 -5.24 0.15 5.52
CA LYS A 183 -4.07 0.04 6.38
C LYS A 183 -3.15 -1.07 5.90
N PHE A 184 -1.86 -0.78 5.85
CA PHE A 184 -0.80 -1.77 5.84
C PHE A 184 -0.09 -1.79 7.19
N LYS A 185 0.28 -2.99 7.65
CA LYS A 185 0.94 -3.23 8.93
C LYS A 185 2.16 -4.14 8.73
N PRO A 186 3.31 -3.55 8.36
CA PRO A 186 4.61 -4.19 8.48
C PRO A 186 4.82 -4.74 9.88
N LYS A 187 5.16 -6.03 9.98
CA LYS A 187 5.23 -6.73 11.26
C LYS A 187 6.26 -7.85 11.24
N ILE A 188 7.05 -7.92 12.30
CA ILE A 188 7.84 -9.10 12.64
C ILE A 188 7.35 -9.72 13.95
N THR A 189 7.49 -11.03 14.10
CA THR A 189 7.23 -11.76 15.35
C THR A 189 8.51 -12.46 15.79
N VAL A 190 8.97 -12.21 17.02
CA VAL A 190 10.14 -12.84 17.64
C VAL A 190 9.72 -14.12 18.36
N THR A 191 10.48 -15.18 18.20
CA THR A 191 9.95 -16.54 18.32
C THR A 191 10.80 -17.53 19.03
#